data_AF-A0A1S4DB55-F1
#
_entry.id   AF-A0A1S4DB55-F1
#
_cell.length_a   1.000
_cell.length_b   1.000
_cell.length_c   1.000
_cell.angle_alpha   90.00
_cell.angle_beta   90.00
_cell.angle_gamma   90.00
#
_symmetry.space_group_name_H-M   'P 1'
#
loop_
_entity.id
_entity.type
_entity.pdbx_description
1 polymer ?
#
loop_
_entity_poly.entity_id
_entity_poly.type
_entity_poly.pdbx_seq_one_letter_code
_entity_poly.pdbx_strand_id
1 'polypeptide(L)'
;MVPWVCILTIFSSFFCFKSSAELITSLPGQPPNIFFKQYSGYIVTNAQHGRALFYYFVDADSENAASLPLTVWLNGGPGYSSVGFGAFMEHGPFQPRIDGSLIKN
;
A
#
# COMPACT_ATOMS: atom_id res chain seq x y z
N MET A 1 -4.95 -56.76 9.29
CA MET A 1 -6.38 -56.35 9.22
C MET A 1 -6.50 -55.09 10.07
N VAL A 2 -6.04 -53.94 9.58
CA VAL A 2 -6.80 -52.85 8.89
C VAL A 2 -7.89 -52.24 9.79
N PRO A 3 -7.97 -50.90 10.01
CA PRO A 3 -7.12 -49.83 9.48
C PRO A 3 -6.55 -48.86 10.53
N TRP A 4 -5.27 -48.58 10.35
CA TRP A 4 -4.51 -47.51 10.95
C TRP A 4 -4.61 -46.30 10.03
N VAL A 5 -5.77 -45.62 9.96
CA VAL A 5 -5.91 -44.32 9.24
C VAL A 5 -7.02 -43.51 9.91
N CYS A 6 -6.72 -42.94 11.07
CA CYS A 6 -7.51 -41.87 11.66
C CYS A 6 -6.53 -40.80 12.13
N ILE A 7 -6.86 -39.54 11.83
CA ILE A 7 -6.11 -38.32 12.17
C ILE A 7 -5.07 -37.89 11.12
N LEU A 8 -5.50 -37.65 9.89
CA LEU A 8 -4.85 -36.70 8.99
C LEU A 8 -5.92 -35.85 8.28
N THR A 9 -6.76 -35.17 9.05
CA THR A 9 -7.61 -34.10 8.49
C THR A 9 -7.82 -33.00 9.53
N ILE A 10 -7.86 -31.78 9.01
CA ILE A 10 -8.20 -30.52 9.67
C ILE A 10 -7.03 -29.85 10.41
N PHE A 11 -6.16 -29.20 9.63
CA PHE A 11 -5.84 -27.79 9.84
C PHE A 11 -5.53 -27.19 8.47
N SER A 12 -6.54 -27.07 7.62
CA SER A 12 -6.51 -26.01 6.62
C SER A 12 -6.73 -24.71 7.41
N SER A 13 -5.67 -24.22 8.03
CA SER A 13 -5.62 -22.84 8.47
C SER A 13 -5.68 -22.00 7.19
N PHE A 14 -6.89 -21.70 6.75
CA PHE A 14 -7.17 -20.56 5.91
C PHE A 14 -6.61 -19.34 6.63
N PHE A 15 -5.34 -19.02 6.41
CA PHE A 15 -4.87 -17.66 6.57
C PHE A 15 -5.57 -16.85 5.49
N CYS A 16 -6.81 -16.44 5.77
CA CYS A 16 -7.41 -15.33 5.05
C CYS A 16 -6.63 -14.09 5.48
N PHE A 17 -5.61 -13.72 4.71
CA PHE A 17 -5.03 -12.40 4.81
C PHE A 17 -6.10 -11.41 4.35
N LYS A 18 -6.92 -10.92 5.29
CA LYS A 18 -7.73 -9.73 5.07
C LYS A 18 -6.79 -8.53 5.02
N SER A 19 -6.26 -8.25 3.84
CA SER A 19 -5.71 -6.93 3.55
C SER A 19 -6.87 -6.07 3.07
N SER A 20 -7.34 -5.15 3.91
CA SER A 20 -8.25 -4.10 3.48
C SER A 20 -7.39 -2.97 2.95
N ALA A 21 -7.35 -2.79 1.63
CA ALA A 21 -6.78 -1.56 1.08
C ALA A 21 -7.65 -0.39 1.57
N GLU A 22 -7.08 0.51 2.36
CA GLU A 22 -7.83 1.64 2.92
C GLU A 22 -7.80 2.79 1.91
N LEU A 23 -8.98 3.09 1.34
CA LEU A 23 -9.14 4.17 0.37
C LEU A 23 -8.98 5.52 1.08
N ILE A 24 -8.06 6.33 0.60
CA ILE A 24 -7.91 7.73 1.02
C ILE A 24 -8.91 8.56 0.21
N THR A 25 -9.90 9.13 0.88
CA THR A 25 -10.91 9.98 0.22
C THR A 25 -10.34 11.33 -0.21
N SER A 26 -9.44 11.89 0.58
CA SER A 26 -8.71 13.14 0.30
C SER A 26 -7.58 13.33 1.29
N LEU A 27 -6.44 13.85 0.85
CA LEU A 27 -5.38 14.34 1.75
C LEU A 27 -5.66 15.78 2.20
N PRO A 28 -5.21 16.18 3.41
CA PRO A 28 -5.16 17.60 3.78
C PRO A 28 -4.35 18.40 2.76
N GLY A 29 -4.88 19.55 2.33
CA GLY A 29 -4.23 20.40 1.34
C GLY A 29 -4.29 19.89 -0.10
N GLN A 30 -4.94 18.74 -0.37
CA GLN A 30 -5.10 18.21 -1.74
C GLN A 30 -5.88 19.20 -2.63
N PRO A 31 -5.41 19.45 -3.87
CA PRO A 31 -6.14 20.31 -4.78
C PRO A 31 -7.47 19.65 -5.21
N PRO A 32 -8.47 20.45 -5.63
CA PRO A 32 -9.69 19.89 -6.22
C PRO A 32 -9.38 19.18 -7.55
N ASN A 33 -10.32 18.35 -8.02
CA ASN A 33 -10.26 17.67 -9.32
C ASN A 33 -9.13 16.63 -9.46
N ILE A 34 -8.92 15.82 -8.41
CA ILE A 34 -8.10 14.61 -8.46
C ILE A 34 -9.00 13.40 -8.70
N PHE A 35 -8.71 12.65 -9.77
CA PHE A 35 -9.56 11.54 -10.22
C PHE A 35 -8.95 10.16 -10.03
N PHE A 36 -7.62 10.06 -9.83
CA PHE A 36 -6.99 8.80 -9.46
C PHE A 36 -7.28 8.46 -7.99
N LYS A 37 -7.40 7.17 -7.70
CA LYS A 37 -7.61 6.68 -6.34
C LYS A 37 -6.29 6.56 -5.61
N GLN A 38 -6.35 6.71 -4.30
CA GLN A 38 -5.21 6.65 -3.41
C GLN A 38 -5.53 5.70 -2.27
N TYR A 39 -4.55 4.93 -1.84
CA TYR A 39 -4.70 3.96 -0.78
C TYR A 39 -3.50 4.01 0.15
N SER A 40 -3.75 3.75 1.43
CA SER A 40 -2.68 3.49 2.39
C SER A 40 -3.02 2.31 3.26
N GLY A 41 -2.02 1.80 3.98
CA GLY A 41 -2.25 0.75 4.95
C GLY A 41 -0.96 0.09 5.38
N TYR A 42 -1.10 -1.08 6.01
CA TYR A 42 0.00 -1.85 6.53
C TYR A 42 -0.01 -3.27 5.95
N ILE A 43 1.13 -3.70 5.43
CA ILE A 43 1.38 -5.09 5.03
C ILE A 43 2.11 -5.77 6.19
N VAL A 44 1.43 -6.70 6.86
CA VAL A 44 2.02 -7.48 7.95
C VAL A 44 3.09 -8.43 7.39
N THR A 45 4.35 -8.22 7.78
CA THR A 45 5.50 -9.02 7.31
C THR A 45 5.99 -10.03 8.33
N ASN A 46 5.66 -9.85 9.62
CA ASN A 46 5.90 -10.84 10.66
C ASN A 46 4.93 -10.60 11.83
N ALA A 47 3.82 -11.35 11.84
CA ALA A 47 2.79 -11.20 12.88
C ALA A 47 3.31 -11.60 14.28
N GLN A 48 4.17 -12.63 14.37
CA GLN A 48 4.72 -13.11 15.64
C GLN A 48 5.56 -12.05 16.36
N HIS A 49 6.24 -11.20 15.59
CA HIS A 49 7.08 -10.11 16.11
C HIS A 49 6.45 -8.72 15.90
N GLY A 50 5.16 -8.66 15.55
CA GLY A 50 4.43 -7.38 15.37
C GLY A 50 4.97 -6.48 14.25
N ARG A 51 5.63 -7.04 13.22
CA ARG A 51 6.23 -6.24 12.14
C ARG A 51 5.28 -6.07 10.97
N ALA A 52 5.08 -4.82 10.55
CA ALA A 52 4.36 -4.45 9.34
C ALA A 52 5.06 -3.31 8.59
N LEU A 53 4.88 -3.26 7.28
CA LEU A 53 5.35 -2.18 6.41
C LEU A 53 4.20 -1.26 6.06
N PHE A 54 4.37 0.04 6.25
CA PHE A 54 3.43 1.04 5.75
C PHE A 54 3.58 1.18 4.23
N TYR A 55 2.46 1.35 3.51
CA TYR A 55 2.47 1.71 2.10
C TYR A 55 1.55 2.89 1.81
N TYR A 56 1.90 3.63 0.76
CA TYR A 56 1.06 4.61 0.09
C TYR A 56 1.07 4.26 -1.40
N PHE A 57 -0.11 4.01 -1.97
CA PHE A 57 -0.31 3.56 -3.35
C PHE A 57 -1.29 4.49 -4.05
N VAL A 58 -1.02 4.83 -5.30
CA VAL A 58 -1.92 5.60 -6.14
C VAL A 58 -2.15 4.87 -7.45
N ASP A 59 -3.40 4.87 -7.91
CA ASP A 59 -3.72 4.39 -9.24
C ASP A 59 -3.05 5.30 -10.29
N ALA A 60 -2.79 4.74 -11.47
CA ALA A 60 -2.38 5.55 -12.61
C ALA A 60 -3.47 6.58 -12.94
N ASP A 61 -3.06 7.80 -13.30
CA ASP A 61 -3.98 8.87 -13.73
C ASP A 61 -4.46 8.63 -15.17
N SER A 62 -5.30 7.60 -15.34
CA SER A 62 -5.80 7.13 -16.62
C SER A 62 -7.12 6.38 -16.43
N GLU A 63 -8.03 6.49 -17.40
CA GLU A 63 -9.28 5.70 -17.43
C GLU A 63 -9.02 4.18 -17.43
N ASN A 64 -7.86 3.75 -17.95
CA ASN A 64 -7.47 2.35 -18.05
C ASN A 64 -6.43 1.94 -17.00
N ALA A 65 -6.43 2.56 -15.81
CA ALA A 65 -5.44 2.34 -14.75
C ALA A 65 -5.18 0.86 -14.43
N ALA A 66 -6.22 0.02 -14.44
CA ALA A 66 -6.12 -1.41 -14.16
C ALA A 66 -5.32 -2.22 -15.21
N SER A 67 -5.12 -1.68 -16.40
CA SER A 67 -4.34 -2.31 -17.49
C SER A 67 -2.86 -1.87 -17.51
N LEU A 68 -2.51 -0.86 -16.73
CA LEU A 68 -1.16 -0.31 -16.67
C LEU A 68 -0.28 -1.07 -15.68
N PRO A 69 1.06 -1.09 -15.87
CA PRO A 69 1.96 -1.84 -15.00
C PRO A 69 1.99 -1.29 -13.57
N LEU A 70 2.11 -2.19 -12.60
CA LEU A 70 2.37 -1.83 -11.21
C LEU A 70 3.86 -1.52 -11.02
N THR A 71 4.18 -0.36 -10.46
CA THR A 71 5.54 0.01 -10.08
C THR A 71 5.66 0.11 -8.56
N VAL A 72 6.71 -0.49 -8.01
CA VAL A 72 7.07 -0.39 -6.59
C VAL A 72 8.31 0.48 -6.47
N TRP A 73 8.22 1.53 -5.66
CA TRP A 73 9.34 2.44 -5.39
C TRP A 73 9.86 2.28 -3.96
N LEU A 74 11.18 2.13 -3.84
CA LEU A 74 11.87 1.98 -2.57
C LEU A 74 13.04 2.95 -2.50
N ASN A 75 12.99 3.92 -1.59
CA ASN A 75 14.14 4.77 -1.32
C ASN A 75 15.17 3.99 -0.48
N GLY A 76 16.45 4.33 -0.68
CA GLY A 76 17.59 3.68 -0.04
C GLY A 76 17.97 4.31 1.30
N GLY A 77 19.28 4.38 1.56
CA GLY A 77 19.82 4.82 2.85
C GLY A 77 20.72 3.76 3.44
N PRO A 78 20.47 3.31 4.69
CA PRO A 78 19.19 2.76 5.15
C PRO A 78 18.31 3.71 5.98
N GLY A 79 17.00 3.45 5.99
CA GLY A 79 16.05 4.08 6.92
C GLY A 79 15.29 5.30 6.38
N TYR A 80 15.57 5.76 5.16
CA TYR A 80 14.77 6.83 4.56
C TYR A 80 13.39 6.32 4.12
N SER A 81 12.39 7.18 4.27
CA SER A 81 11.01 6.87 3.91
C SER A 81 10.81 7.00 2.40
N SER A 82 10.30 5.94 1.77
CA SER A 82 9.85 5.99 0.37
C SER A 82 8.68 6.95 0.15
N VAL A 83 7.87 7.15 1.18
CA VAL A 83 6.73 8.08 1.13
C VAL A 83 7.24 9.51 1.21
N GLY A 84 8.13 9.80 2.17
CA GLY A 84 8.67 11.14 2.36
C GLY A 84 9.46 11.63 1.14
N PHE A 85 10.48 10.88 0.72
CA PHE A 85 11.31 11.27 -0.41
C PHE A 85 10.66 10.92 -1.76
N GLY A 86 10.41 9.64 -2.03
CA GLY A 86 9.88 9.19 -3.31
C GLY A 86 8.53 9.82 -3.66
N ALA A 87 7.54 9.65 -2.79
CA ALA A 87 6.16 10.04 -3.12
C ALA A 87 5.90 11.55 -3.02
N PHE A 88 6.57 12.27 -2.12
CA PHE A 88 6.29 13.70 -1.89
C PHE A 88 7.43 14.65 -2.31
N MET A 89 8.63 14.16 -2.66
CA MET A 89 9.76 15.02 -3.04
C MET A 89 10.38 14.67 -4.40
N GLU A 90 10.10 13.48 -4.96
CA GLU A 90 10.64 13.05 -6.24
C GLU A 90 9.55 13.01 -7.32
N HIS A 91 8.83 11.87 -7.45
CA HIS A 91 8.01 11.57 -8.63
C HIS A 91 6.60 11.09 -8.28
N GLY A 92 6.20 11.15 -7.01
CA GLY A 92 4.83 10.84 -6.64
C GLY A 92 3.83 11.92 -7.10
N PRO A 93 2.54 11.70 -6.80
CA PRO A 93 1.43 12.46 -7.41
C PRO A 93 1.31 13.89 -6.90
N PHE A 94 1.91 14.19 -5.74
CA PHE A 94 1.79 15.49 -5.10
C PHE A 94 3.14 16.00 -4.59
N GLN A 95 3.34 17.31 -4.66
CA GLN A 95 4.44 18.00 -4.00
C GLN A 95 3.89 18.89 -2.88
N PRO A 96 4.44 18.83 -1.65
CA PRO A 96 4.04 19.68 -0.56
C PRO A 96 4.62 21.09 -0.72
N ARG A 97 3.80 22.10 -0.39
CA ARG A 97 4.22 23.49 -0.27
C ARG A 97 4.49 23.85 1.18
N ILE A 98 5.19 24.97 1.38
CA ILE A 98 5.56 25.50 2.70
C ILE A 98 4.31 25.78 3.57
N ASP A 99 3.18 26.15 2.95
CA ASP A 99 1.91 26.41 3.63
C ASP A 99 1.11 25.14 3.97
N GLY A 100 1.66 23.95 3.69
CA GLY A 100 0.99 22.67 3.91
C GLY A 100 -0.03 22.29 2.83
N SER A 101 -0.21 23.12 1.79
CA SER A 101 -1.00 22.73 0.62
C SER A 101 -0.22 21.76 -0.27
N LEU A 102 -0.95 20.93 -1.02
CA LEU A 102 -0.39 20.02 -2.01
C LEU A 102 -0.64 20.58 -3.40
N ILE A 103 0.33 20.41 -4.29
CA ILE A 103 0.14 20.58 -5.73
C ILE A 103 0.29 19.25 -6.44
N LYS A 104 -0.55 19.01 -7.46
CA LYS A 104 -0.37 17.86 -8.34
C LYS A 104 0.96 18.01 -9.09
N ASN A 105 1.78 16.98 -9.05
CA ASN A 105 3.04 16.89 -9.81
C ASN A 105 2.75 16.67 -11.29
#